data_AF-A0AAW7YAP0-F1
#
_entry.id   AF-A0AAW7YAP0-F1
#
_cell.length_a   1.000
_cell.length_b   1.000
_cell.length_c   1.000
_cell.angle_alpha   90.00
_cell.angle_beta   90.00
_cell.angle_gamma   90.00
#
_symmetry.space_group_name_H-M   'P 1'
#
loop_
_entity.id
_entity.type
_entity.pdbx_description
1 polymer ?
#
loop_
_entity_poly.entity_id
_entity_poly.type
_entity_poly.pdbx_seq_one_letter_code
_entity_poly.pdbx_strand_id
1 'polypeptide(L)'
;MMKVIVAAMVVGLVGCTSPYESGLTEEKNWQGLGAYHGEQGYRELNEQRLGDLGALSETEYEEYRAGYLKGRFDYCSGRQSVSTVVNADYLNECTSDSSSYGLTGRGY
;
A
#
# COMPACT_ATOMS: atom_id res chain seq x y z
N MET A 1 -42.29 25.60 -23.40
CA MET A 1 -41.58 24.36 -23.77
C MET A 1 -40.10 24.68 -23.88
N MET A 2 -39.28 24.21 -22.94
CA MET A 2 -37.83 24.07 -23.14
C MET A 2 -37.34 23.07 -22.09
N LYS A 3 -37.21 21.80 -22.50
CA LYS A 3 -36.58 20.73 -21.72
C LYS A 3 -35.07 20.93 -21.88
N VAL A 4 -34.40 21.52 -20.89
CA VAL A 4 -32.93 21.48 -20.84
C VAL A 4 -32.55 20.37 -19.85
N ILE A 5 -32.22 19.24 -20.44
CA ILE A 5 -31.68 18.05 -19.80
C ILE A 5 -30.31 18.44 -19.26
N VAL A 6 -30.22 18.72 -17.96
CA VAL A 6 -28.93 18.82 -17.26
C VAL A 6 -28.54 17.40 -16.81
N ALA A 7 -28.11 16.60 -17.79
CA ALA A 7 -27.35 15.40 -17.52
C ALA A 7 -25.93 15.86 -17.18
N ALA A 8 -25.72 16.28 -15.93
CA ALA A 8 -24.42 16.65 -15.41
C ALA A 8 -23.56 15.39 -15.33
N MET A 9 -22.71 15.28 -16.34
CA MET A 9 -21.52 14.46 -16.48
C MET A 9 -20.83 14.24 -15.12
N VAL A 10 -21.08 13.08 -14.50
CA VAL A 10 -20.23 12.55 -13.43
C VAL A 10 -18.95 12.07 -14.12
N VAL A 11 -18.02 12.98 -14.35
CA VAL A 11 -16.66 12.64 -14.76
C VAL A 11 -16.03 11.95 -13.54
N GLY A 12 -15.99 10.62 -13.60
CA GLY A 12 -15.33 9.81 -12.59
C GLY A 12 -13.87 10.22 -12.48
N LEU A 13 -13.48 10.65 -11.28
CA LEU A 13 -12.08 10.72 -10.87
C LEU A 13 -11.58 9.28 -10.79
N VAL A 14 -11.19 8.71 -11.93
CA VAL A 14 -10.40 7.48 -11.96
C VAL A 14 -9.05 7.86 -11.37
N GLY A 15 -8.89 7.63 -10.07
CA GLY A 15 -7.59 7.74 -9.42
C GLY A 15 -6.61 6.83 -10.16
N CYS A 16 -5.36 7.28 -10.33
CA CYS A 16 -4.28 6.45 -10.85
C CYS A 16 -3.96 5.36 -9.82
N THR A 17 -4.80 4.34 -9.71
CA THR A 17 -4.46 3.10 -9.00
C THR A 17 -3.81 2.19 -10.04
N SER A 18 -2.80 1.41 -9.63
CA SER A 18 -2.31 0.38 -10.55
C SER A 18 -3.37 -0.72 -10.72
N PRO A 19 -3.52 -1.29 -11.92
CA PRO A 19 -4.38 -2.47 -12.12
C PRO A 19 -4.00 -3.63 -11.20
N TYR A 20 -2.74 -3.73 -10.80
CA TYR A 20 -2.24 -4.75 -9.90
C TYR A 20 -2.76 -4.58 -8.46
N GLU A 21 -2.68 -3.38 -7.88
CA GLU A 21 -3.25 -3.08 -6.57
C GLU A 21 -4.76 -3.28 -6.53
N SER A 22 -5.44 -2.93 -7.63
CA SER A 22 -6.89 -3.14 -7.77
C SER A 22 -7.23 -4.63 -7.67
N GLY A 23 -6.48 -5.49 -8.37
CA GLY A 23 -6.67 -6.94 -8.30
C GLY A 23 -6.45 -7.50 -6.90
N LEU A 24 -5.37 -7.07 -6.22
CA LEU A 24 -5.10 -7.49 -4.84
C LEU A 24 -6.21 -7.06 -3.86
N THR A 25 -6.75 -5.86 -4.05
CA THR A 25 -7.85 -5.32 -3.22
C THR A 25 -9.16 -6.06 -3.49
N GLU A 26 -9.49 -6.32 -4.75
CA GLU A 26 -10.69 -7.08 -5.16
C GLU A 26 -10.66 -8.52 -4.61
N GLU A 27 -9.48 -9.16 -4.63
CA GLU A 27 -9.24 -10.49 -4.07
C GLU A 27 -9.15 -10.50 -2.53
N LYS A 28 -9.18 -9.33 -1.87
CA LYS A 28 -8.90 -9.17 -0.43
C LYS A 28 -7.55 -9.75 -0.01
N ASN A 29 -6.58 -9.72 -0.91
CA ASN A 29 -5.22 -10.18 -0.65
C ASN A 29 -4.41 -9.05 0.03
N TRP A 30 -4.76 -8.77 1.28
CA TRP A 30 -4.17 -7.67 2.05
C TRP A 30 -2.67 -7.86 2.26
N GLN A 31 -2.24 -9.08 2.54
CA GLN A 31 -0.82 -9.41 2.66
C GLN A 31 -0.05 -9.14 1.36
N GLY A 32 -0.62 -9.50 0.20
CA GLY A 32 -0.03 -9.22 -1.10
C GLY A 32 0.03 -7.73 -1.41
N LEU A 33 -1.04 -6.99 -1.11
CA LEU A 33 -1.07 -5.53 -1.22
C LEU A 33 0.00 -4.86 -0.34
N GLY A 34 0.12 -5.33 0.90
CA GLY A 34 1.17 -4.90 1.83
C GLY A 34 2.56 -5.12 1.24
N ALA A 35 2.85 -6.35 0.84
CA ALA A 35 4.14 -6.72 0.25
C ALA A 35 4.47 -5.80 -0.93
N TYR A 36 3.54 -5.67 -1.89
CA TYR A 36 3.71 -4.75 -3.02
C TYR A 36 4.00 -3.32 -2.57
N HIS A 37 3.27 -2.78 -1.60
CA HIS A 37 3.52 -1.43 -1.09
C HIS A 37 4.93 -1.27 -0.52
N GLY A 38 5.39 -2.24 0.29
CA GLY A 38 6.73 -2.23 0.86
C GLY A 38 7.81 -2.36 -0.20
N GLU A 39 7.60 -3.25 -1.17
CA GLU A 39 8.52 -3.51 -2.27
C GLU A 39 8.67 -2.33 -3.24
N GLN A 40 7.63 -1.52 -3.44
CA GLN A 40 7.68 -0.36 -4.34
C GLN A 40 8.05 0.95 -3.62
N GLY A 41 8.19 0.92 -2.29
CA GLY A 41 8.52 2.09 -1.49
C GLY A 41 7.35 3.06 -1.27
N TYR A 42 6.11 2.53 -1.23
CA TYR A 42 4.97 3.29 -0.72
C TYR A 42 5.06 3.40 0.80
N ARG A 43 4.46 4.46 1.36
CA ARG A 43 4.26 4.52 2.82
C ARG A 43 3.20 3.51 3.25
N GLU A 44 3.39 2.95 4.45
CA GLU A 44 2.39 2.08 5.09
C GLU A 44 1.03 2.78 5.15
N LEU A 45 -0.02 2.08 4.75
CA LEU A 45 -1.38 2.54 4.95
C LEU A 45 -1.75 2.36 6.42
N ASN A 46 -2.37 3.37 7.01
CA ASN A 46 -3.00 3.22 8.31
C ASN A 46 -4.34 2.47 8.17
N GLU A 47 -4.88 2.02 9.30
CA GLU A 47 -6.14 1.25 9.35
C GLU A 47 -7.30 1.98 8.65
N GLN A 48 -7.42 3.30 8.82
CA GLN A 48 -8.46 4.08 8.15
C GLN A 48 -8.35 4.02 6.62
N ARG A 49 -7.15 4.24 6.07
CA ARG A 49 -6.90 4.19 4.62
C ARG A 49 -7.12 2.79 4.06
N LEU A 50 -6.74 1.75 4.80
CA LEU A 50 -6.98 0.38 4.39
C LEU A 50 -8.47 0.04 4.47
N GLY A 51 -9.19 0.61 5.44
CA GLY A 51 -10.64 0.55 5.55
C GLY A 51 -11.37 1.21 4.39
N ASP A 52 -10.87 2.34 3.89
CA ASP A 52 -11.38 2.99 2.67
C ASP A 52 -11.25 2.08 1.42
N LEU A 53 -10.32 1.12 1.44
CA LEU A 53 -10.12 0.10 0.39
C LEU A 53 -10.95 -1.18 0.62
N GLY A 54 -11.60 -1.32 1.76
CA GLY A 54 -12.50 -2.44 2.07
C GLY A 54 -11.97 -3.47 3.06
N ALA A 55 -10.87 -3.21 3.78
CA ALA A 55 -10.48 -4.02 4.94
C ALA A 55 -11.38 -3.67 6.13
N LEU A 56 -12.07 -4.65 6.70
CA LEU A 56 -13.13 -4.43 7.70
C LEU A 56 -12.77 -4.99 9.08
N SER A 57 -11.59 -5.58 9.23
CA SER A 57 -11.16 -6.22 10.46
C SER A 57 -9.70 -5.92 10.82
N GLU A 58 -9.41 -6.00 12.11
CA GLU A 58 -8.04 -5.89 12.64
C GLU A 58 -7.12 -6.97 12.05
N THR A 59 -7.64 -8.18 11.81
CA THR A 59 -6.90 -9.27 11.15
C THR A 59 -6.43 -8.86 9.76
N GLU A 60 -7.30 -8.29 8.94
CA GLU A 60 -6.95 -7.84 7.58
C GLU A 60 -5.92 -6.70 7.60
N TYR A 61 -5.99 -5.82 8.61
CA TYR A 61 -4.97 -4.80 8.83
C TYR A 61 -3.61 -5.40 9.22
N GLU A 62 -3.58 -6.37 10.14
CA GLU A 62 -2.33 -7.03 10.53
C GLU A 62 -1.75 -7.90 9.39
N GLU A 63 -2.59 -8.50 8.54
CA GLU A 63 -2.15 -9.19 7.32
C GLU A 63 -1.47 -8.23 6.35
N TYR A 64 -2.10 -7.08 6.07
CA TYR A 64 -1.50 -6.00 5.29
C TYR A 64 -0.16 -5.57 5.87
N ARG A 65 -0.12 -5.28 7.17
CA ARG A 65 1.07 -4.82 7.86
C ARG A 65 2.20 -5.85 7.82
N ALA A 66 1.90 -7.12 8.02
CA ALA A 66 2.87 -8.20 7.90
C ALA A 66 3.46 -8.29 6.49
N GLY A 67 2.62 -8.19 5.46
CA GLY A 67 3.06 -8.11 4.07
C GLY A 67 3.98 -6.91 3.83
N TYR A 68 3.56 -5.73 4.28
CA TYR A 68 4.30 -4.48 4.12
C TYR A 68 5.70 -4.53 4.73
N LEU A 69 5.82 -5.03 5.96
CA LEU A 69 7.12 -5.16 6.62
C LEU A 69 8.05 -6.12 5.87
N LYS A 70 7.51 -7.23 5.32
CA LYS A 70 8.28 -8.15 4.50
C LYS A 70 8.76 -7.50 3.20
N GLY A 71 7.86 -6.86 2.45
CA GLY A 71 8.20 -6.20 1.20
C GLY A 71 9.23 -5.08 1.39
N ARG A 72 9.09 -4.33 2.48
CA ARG A 72 10.07 -3.32 2.91
C ARG A 72 11.45 -3.92 3.20
N PHE A 73 11.49 -5.06 3.88
CA PHE A 73 12.74 -5.77 4.14
C PHE A 73 13.41 -6.22 2.83
N ASP A 74 12.64 -6.75 1.88
CA ASP A 74 13.17 -7.17 0.58
C ASP A 74 13.66 -5.97 -0.26
N TYR A 75 12.96 -4.83 -0.19
CA TYR A 75 13.41 -3.55 -0.75
C TYR A 75 14.76 -3.11 -0.16
N CYS A 76 14.82 -2.95 1.16
CA CYS A 76 16.00 -2.39 1.83
C CYS A 76 17.21 -3.33 1.82
N SER A 77 16.99 -4.65 1.74
CA SER A 77 18.07 -5.63 1.59
C SER A 77 18.64 -5.70 0.16
N GLY A 78 18.06 -4.95 -0.78
CA GLY A 78 18.47 -4.95 -2.19
C GLY A 78 18.14 -6.26 -2.92
N ARG A 79 17.25 -7.10 -2.35
CA ARG A 79 16.76 -8.32 -3.01
C ARG A 79 15.83 -8.01 -4.19
N GLN A 80 15.32 -6.78 -4.24
CA GLN A 80 14.48 -6.29 -5.31
C GLN A 80 15.07 -5.03 -5.93
N SER A 81 15.25 -5.03 -7.25
CA SER A 81 15.63 -3.83 -7.99
C SER A 81 14.37 -3.04 -8.33
N VAL A 82 14.17 -1.89 -7.68
CA VAL A 82 13.08 -0.97 -8.00
C VAL A 82 13.66 0.17 -8.82
N SER A 83 13.22 0.30 -10.07
CA SER A 83 13.75 1.31 -11.00
C SER A 83 13.23 2.72 -10.70
N THR A 84 12.10 2.82 -10.00
CA THR A 84 11.45 4.08 -9.66
C THR A 84 11.11 4.07 -8.18
N VAL A 85 11.72 4.97 -7.43
CA VAL A 85 11.40 5.13 -6.02
C VAL A 85 10.19 6.04 -5.90
N VAL A 86 9.07 5.49 -5.42
CA VAL A 86 7.81 6.25 -5.27
C VAL A 86 7.96 7.33 -4.19
N ASN A 87 8.74 7.06 -3.15
CA ASN A 87 9.02 8.00 -2.07
C ASN A 87 10.51 8.02 -1.71
N ALA A 88 11.20 9.14 -1.95
CA ALA A 88 12.62 9.27 -1.66
C ALA A 88 12.97 9.13 -0.15
N ASP A 89 12.05 9.49 0.74
CA ASP A 89 12.23 9.29 2.19
C ASP A 89 12.28 7.81 2.55
N TYR A 90 11.66 6.93 1.74
CA TYR A 90 11.64 5.49 1.97
C TYR A 90 13.05 4.88 1.96
N LEU A 91 13.91 5.37 1.07
CA LEU A 91 15.32 5.00 1.01
C LEU A 91 16.07 5.46 2.27
N ASN A 92 15.79 6.67 2.74
CA ASN A 92 16.42 7.21 3.94
C ASN A 92 16.13 6.30 5.13
N GLU A 93 14.89 5.83 5.26
CA GLU A 93 14.49 4.92 6.33
C GLU A 93 15.18 3.54 6.27
N CYS A 94 15.62 3.07 5.10
CA CYS A 94 16.45 1.85 5.00
C CYS A 94 17.86 2.05 5.56
N THR A 95 18.40 3.26 5.42
CA THR A 95 19.78 3.60 5.80
C THR A 95 19.94 4.05 7.25
N SER A 96 18.89 4.61 7.85
CA SER A 96 18.94 5.15 9.21
C SER A 96 18.83 4.10 10.32
N ASP A 97 18.26 2.92 10.04
CA ASP A 97 18.16 1.82 11.02
C ASP A 97 18.13 0.46 10.33
N SER A 98 19.29 -0.10 9.99
CA SER A 98 19.39 -1.46 9.45
C SER A 98 18.92 -2.56 10.43
N SER A 99 18.60 -2.21 11.69
CA SER A 99 18.18 -3.15 12.75
C SER A 99 16.74 -2.96 13.25
N SER A 100 15.98 -1.99 12.73
CA SER A 100 14.67 -1.59 13.28
C SER A 100 13.50 -1.88 12.32
N TYR A 101 13.62 -2.92 11.48
CA TYR A 101 12.49 -3.40 10.67
C TYR A 101 11.45 -4.10 11.57
N GLY A 102 10.91 -3.42 12.59
CA GLY A 102 9.78 -3.83 13.42
C GLY A 102 9.92 -5.12 14.25
N LEU A 103 10.96 -5.93 14.03
CA LEU A 103 11.11 -7.26 14.63
C LEU A 103 11.75 -7.23 16.03
N THR A 104 12.54 -6.20 16.35
CA THR A 104 13.25 -6.09 17.64
C THR A 104 12.37 -5.58 18.80
N GLY A 105 11.10 -5.25 18.54
CA GLY A 105 10.14 -4.78 19.56
C GLY A 105 9.12 -5.81 20.03
N ARG A 106 9.05 -6.99 19.42
CA ARG A 106 8.09 -8.05 19.81
C ARG A 106 8.87 -9.29 20.21
N GLY A 107 9.15 -9.39 21.51
CA GLY A 107 9.71 -10.58 22.13
C GLY A 107 8.84 -11.79 21.79
N TYR A 108 9.41 -12.68 20.98
CA TYR A 108 9.07 -14.10 20.97
C TYR A 108 10.07 -14.83 21.85
#